data_AF-A0A378A9N7-F1
#
_entry.id   AF-A0A378A9N7-F1
#
_cell.length_a   1.000
_cell.length_b   1.000
_cell.length_c   1.000
_cell.angle_alpha   90.00
_cell.angle_beta   90.00
_cell.angle_gamma   90.00
#
_symmetry.space_group_name_H-M   'P 1'
#
loop_
_entity.id
_entity.type
_entity.pdbx_description
1 polymer ?
#
loop_
_entity_poly.entity_id
_entity_poly.type
_entity_poly.pdbx_seq_one_letter_code
_entity_poly.pdbx_strand_id
1 'polypeptide(L)'
;MRINRLLKRELRAKNLRYDGPLRPADEMAKHRLVPVKRLISKLGLDPWYQEAPLTAVEPEVACVTLPLRQHIGISAVPCVAPGERVTRGQVLADIPADALGAPVHASIDGLVSAITEQAITLVRG
;
A
#
# COMPACT_ATOMS: atom_id res chain seq x y z
N MET A 1 12.31 8.71 -28.07
CA MET A 1 10.89 8.81 -28.51
C MET A 1 10.54 10.07 -29.32
N ARG A 2 11.37 11.14 -29.37
CA ARG A 2 11.06 12.37 -30.12
C ARG A 2 11.01 12.18 -31.65
N ILE A 3 11.95 11.43 -32.22
CA ILE A 3 12.07 11.20 -33.67
C ILE A 3 10.84 10.45 -34.23
N ASN A 4 10.42 9.36 -33.60
CA ASN A 4 9.24 8.59 -34.05
C ASN A 4 7.94 9.40 -34.00
N ARG A 5 7.81 10.38 -33.09
CA ARG A 5 6.65 11.28 -33.07
C ARG A 5 6.68 12.26 -34.24
N LEU A 6 7.85 12.84 -34.53
CA LEU A 6 8.05 13.73 -35.69
C LEU A 6 7.77 13.00 -37.01
N LEU A 7 8.36 11.82 -37.19
CA LEU A 7 8.20 11.01 -38.40
C LEU A 7 6.72 10.64 -38.63
N LYS A 8 6.02 10.20 -37.58
CA LYS A 8 4.58 9.88 -37.67
C LYS A 8 3.73 11.11 -37.99
N ARG A 9 4.12 12.31 -37.56
CA ARG A 9 3.43 13.56 -37.89
C ARG A 9 3.58 13.87 -39.39
N GLU A 10 4.79 13.79 -39.93
CA GLU A 10 5.05 14.03 -41.36
C GLU A 10 4.40 12.99 -42.27
N LEU A 11 4.46 11.70 -41.92
CA LEU A 11 3.84 10.63 -42.70
C LEU A 11 2.31 10.77 -42.75
N ARG A 12 1.68 11.19 -41.64
CA ARG A 12 0.24 11.52 -41.61
C ARG A 12 -0.09 12.73 -42.46
N ALA A 13 0.73 13.78 -42.41
CA ALA A 13 0.54 14.98 -43.25
C ALA A 13 0.61 14.64 -44.75
N LYS A 14 1.46 13.68 -45.13
CA LYS A 14 1.57 13.15 -46.49
C LYS A 14 0.51 12.06 -46.83
N ASN A 15 -0.40 11.76 -45.89
CA ASN A 15 -1.46 10.74 -46.00
C ASN A 15 -0.97 9.35 -46.46
N LEU A 16 0.28 9.00 -46.11
CA LEU A 16 0.88 7.73 -46.48
C LEU A 16 0.37 6.63 -45.55
N ARG A 17 -0.37 5.67 -46.12
CA ARG A 17 -0.85 4.48 -45.43
C ARG A 17 0.08 3.30 -45.71
N TYR A 18 0.13 2.36 -44.76
CA TYR A 18 0.83 1.10 -44.96
C TYR A 18 0.01 0.21 -45.89
N ASP A 19 0.63 -0.29 -46.96
CA ASP A 19 -0.01 -1.12 -48.01
C ASP A 19 0.62 -2.53 -48.13
N GLY A 20 1.31 -2.99 -47.08
CA GLY A 20 1.98 -4.29 -47.08
C GLY A 20 1.17 -5.41 -46.45
N PRO A 21 1.50 -6.69 -46.71
CA PRO A 21 0.88 -7.81 -46.02
C PRO A 21 1.20 -7.78 -44.52
N LEU A 22 0.25 -8.25 -43.71
CA LEU A 22 0.48 -8.46 -42.27
C LEU A 22 1.34 -9.70 -42.10
N ARG A 23 2.45 -9.56 -41.40
CA ARG A 23 3.34 -10.68 -41.04
C ARG A 23 2.81 -11.40 -39.81
N PRO A 24 3.08 -12.71 -39.65
CA PRO A 24 2.73 -13.42 -38.42
C PRO A 24 3.39 -12.75 -37.21
N ALA A 25 2.73 -12.85 -36.05
CA ALA A 25 3.27 -12.33 -34.81
C ALA A 25 4.59 -13.03 -34.48
N ASP A 26 5.58 -12.25 -34.09
CA ASP A 26 6.89 -12.75 -33.69
C ASP A 26 6.78 -13.48 -32.34
N GLU A 27 7.05 -14.78 -32.30
CA GLU A 27 7.02 -15.61 -31.09
C GLU A 27 7.93 -15.05 -29.98
N MET A 28 9.05 -14.43 -30.36
CA MET A 28 9.98 -13.80 -29.41
C MET A 28 9.35 -12.61 -28.67
N ALA A 29 8.23 -12.05 -29.16
CA ALA A 29 7.50 -10.99 -28.47
C ALA A 29 7.01 -11.42 -27.08
N LYS A 30 6.65 -12.70 -26.90
CA LYS A 30 6.23 -13.26 -25.60
C LYS A 30 7.37 -13.24 -24.57
N HIS A 31 8.61 -13.26 -25.04
CA HIS A 31 9.82 -13.38 -24.20
C HIS A 31 10.62 -12.07 -24.12
N ARG A 32 10.29 -11.06 -24.93
CA ARG A 32 10.91 -9.73 -24.87
C ARG A 32 10.44 -8.98 -23.62
N LEU A 33 11.15 -9.20 -22.52
CA LEU A 33 10.96 -8.45 -21.30
C LEU A 33 11.38 -6.98 -21.46
N VAL A 34 10.75 -6.09 -20.71
CA VAL A 34 11.17 -4.69 -20.62
C VAL A 34 12.32 -4.63 -19.61
N PRO A 35 13.48 -4.04 -19.95
CA PRO A 35 14.54 -3.82 -18.99
C PRO A 35 14.00 -3.09 -17.75
N VAL A 36 14.34 -3.57 -16.56
CA VAL A 36 13.81 -3.06 -15.28
C VAL A 36 13.97 -1.54 -15.17
N LYS A 37 15.12 -1.00 -15.57
CA LYS A 37 15.39 0.45 -15.63
C LYS A 37 14.35 1.21 -16.46
N ARG A 38 13.93 0.65 -17.59
CA ARG A 38 12.92 1.27 -18.47
C ARG A 38 11.52 1.14 -17.90
N LEU A 39 11.24 0.08 -17.13
CA LEU A 39 9.98 -0.07 -16.40
C LEU A 39 9.88 0.98 -15.29
N ILE A 40 10.94 1.17 -14.50
CA ILE A 40 11.03 2.18 -13.43
C ILE A 40 10.73 3.57 -13.98
N SER A 41 11.41 3.99 -15.05
CA SER A 41 11.15 5.31 -15.63
C SER A 41 9.78 5.44 -16.30
N LYS A 42 9.18 4.33 -16.76
CA LYS A 42 7.82 4.33 -17.30
C LYS A 42 6.77 4.47 -16.20
N LEU A 43 7.02 3.87 -15.04
CA LEU A 43 6.15 3.98 -13.85
C LEU A 43 6.37 5.30 -13.09
N GLY A 44 7.37 6.10 -13.49
CA GLY A 44 7.72 7.35 -12.81
C GLY A 44 8.38 7.12 -11.46
N LEU A 45 8.96 5.93 -11.24
CA LEU A 45 9.53 5.54 -9.95
C LEU A 45 10.99 5.98 -9.77
N ASP A 46 11.58 6.70 -10.73
CA ASP A 46 12.97 7.15 -10.67
C ASP A 46 13.31 7.89 -9.34
N PRO A 47 12.46 8.79 -8.79
CA PRO A 47 12.75 9.46 -7.52
C PRO A 47 12.78 8.54 -6.30
N TRP A 48 12.13 7.37 -6.37
CA TRP A 48 12.01 6.40 -5.27
C TRP A 48 12.93 5.19 -5.45
N TYR A 49 13.53 5.03 -6.63
CA TYR A 49 14.45 3.93 -6.93
C TYR A 49 15.86 4.26 -6.43
N GLN A 50 15.98 4.34 -5.11
CA GLN A 50 17.20 4.59 -4.36
C GLN A 50 17.41 3.49 -3.34
N GLU A 51 18.63 3.38 -2.81
CA GLU A 51 18.90 2.45 -1.71
C GLU A 51 18.04 2.81 -0.49
N ALA A 52 17.30 1.83 0.04
CA ALA A 52 16.43 1.98 1.19
C ALA A 52 16.93 1.05 2.33
N PRO A 53 18.06 1.39 2.98
CA PRO A 53 18.59 0.58 4.07
C PRO A 53 17.61 0.53 5.24
N LEU A 54 17.45 -0.65 5.82
CA LEU A 54 16.63 -0.83 7.02
C LEU A 54 17.27 -0.06 8.18
N THR A 55 16.55 0.94 8.70
CA THR A 55 17.01 1.75 9.82
C THR A 55 16.13 1.48 11.03
N ALA A 56 16.71 1.36 12.22
CA ALA A 56 15.99 1.08 13.46
C ALA A 56 15.26 2.30 14.07
N VAL A 57 14.88 3.28 13.24
CA VAL A 57 14.13 4.45 13.72
C VAL A 57 12.68 4.06 13.91
N GLU A 58 12.19 4.16 15.15
CA GLU A 58 10.76 4.05 15.42
C GLU A 58 10.08 5.41 15.20
N PRO A 59 8.92 5.47 14.53
CA PRO A 59 8.20 6.72 14.33
C PRO A 59 7.60 7.25 15.64
N GLU A 60 7.84 8.52 15.93
CA GLU A 60 7.18 9.22 17.04
C GLU A 60 5.77 9.63 16.65
N VAL A 61 4.79 8.81 17.02
CA VAL A 61 3.36 9.07 16.83
C VAL A 61 2.70 9.51 18.14
N ALA A 62 2.04 10.66 18.12
CA ALA A 62 1.35 11.21 19.29
C ALA A 62 -0.03 10.54 19.55
N CYS A 63 -0.68 10.07 18.50
CA CYS A 63 -2.01 9.49 18.55
C CYS A 63 -2.12 8.35 17.52
N VAL A 64 -2.80 7.28 17.90
CA VAL A 64 -3.08 6.14 17.02
C VAL A 64 -4.54 5.73 17.14
N THR A 65 -5.15 5.37 16.02
CA THR A 65 -6.49 4.80 15.97
C THR A 65 -6.38 3.37 15.46
N LEU A 66 -6.82 2.42 16.28
CA LEU A 66 -6.77 0.99 16.02
C LEU A 66 -8.19 0.51 15.66
N PRO A 67 -8.46 0.17 14.39
CA PRO A 67 -9.74 -0.41 14.01
C PRO A 67 -9.98 -1.73 14.73
N LEU A 68 -11.24 -2.00 15.11
CA LEU A 68 -11.66 -3.27 15.72
C LEU A 68 -11.84 -4.39 14.67
N ARG A 69 -11.99 -4.01 13.39
CA ARG A 69 -12.10 -4.92 12.25
C ARG A 69 -10.88 -4.81 11.34
N GLN A 70 -9.80 -5.49 11.70
CA GLN A 70 -8.54 -5.52 10.91
C GLN A 70 -8.40 -6.77 10.04
N HIS A 71 -9.26 -7.77 10.25
CA HIS A 71 -9.20 -9.07 9.60
C HIS A 71 -10.57 -9.50 9.08
N ILE A 72 -10.60 -10.62 8.35
CA ILE A 72 -11.83 -11.16 7.71
C ILE A 72 -12.86 -11.65 8.75
N GLY A 73 -12.41 -12.14 9.90
CA GLY A 73 -13.25 -12.63 11.01
C GLY A 73 -14.13 -11.56 11.70
N ILE A 74 -14.77 -11.93 12.81
CA ILE A 74 -15.66 -11.06 13.59
C ILE A 74 -14.87 -9.94 14.28
N SER A 75 -15.39 -8.70 14.28
CA SER A 75 -14.75 -7.57 14.95
C SER A 75 -14.43 -7.86 16.42
N ALA A 76 -13.26 -7.45 16.86
CA ALA A 76 -12.88 -7.55 18.27
C ALA A 76 -13.76 -6.64 19.14
N VAL A 77 -14.06 -7.08 20.36
CA VAL A 77 -14.85 -6.35 21.35
C VAL A 77 -13.89 -5.70 22.35
N PRO A 78 -13.96 -4.37 22.55
CA PRO A 78 -13.10 -3.67 23.51
C PRO A 78 -13.20 -4.27 24.92
N CYS A 79 -12.05 -4.47 25.56
CA CYS A 79 -11.94 -4.95 26.94
C CYS A 79 -11.33 -3.90 27.90
N VAL A 80 -11.07 -2.68 27.41
CA VAL A 80 -10.55 -1.53 28.16
C VAL A 80 -11.58 -0.40 28.21
N ALA A 81 -11.36 0.60 29.07
CA ALA A 81 -12.23 1.76 29.20
C ALA A 81 -11.53 3.08 28.77
N PRO A 82 -12.28 4.12 28.33
CA PRO A 82 -11.73 5.45 28.16
C PRO A 82 -11.09 5.98 29.45
N GLY A 83 -9.92 6.59 29.36
CA GLY A 83 -9.13 7.05 30.50
C GLY A 83 -8.14 6.01 31.05
N GLU A 84 -8.19 4.77 30.58
CA GLU A 84 -7.28 3.71 31.04
C GLU A 84 -5.86 3.89 30.47
N ARG A 85 -4.85 3.66 31.30
CA ARG A 85 -3.45 3.59 30.86
C ARG A 85 -3.14 2.21 30.33
N VAL A 86 -2.51 2.16 29.16
CA VAL A 86 -2.17 0.92 28.46
C VAL A 86 -0.70 0.91 28.08
N THR A 87 -0.13 -0.28 28.03
CA THR A 87 1.26 -0.50 27.59
C THR A 87 1.29 -1.12 26.20
N ARG A 88 2.33 -0.84 25.41
CA ARG A 88 2.53 -1.43 24.08
C ARG A 88 2.50 -2.96 24.20
N GLY A 89 1.68 -3.59 23.37
CA GLY A 89 1.46 -5.03 23.38
C GLY A 89 0.38 -5.51 24.35
N GLN A 90 -0.25 -4.63 25.13
CA GLN A 90 -1.42 -4.97 25.94
C GLN A 90 -2.64 -5.24 25.05
N VAL A 91 -3.46 -6.24 25.40
CA VAL A 91 -4.74 -6.52 24.73
C VAL A 91 -5.72 -5.39 25.03
N LEU A 92 -6.30 -4.79 23.98
CA LEU A 92 -7.29 -3.71 24.07
C LEU A 92 -8.69 -4.17 23.68
N ALA A 93 -8.78 -5.16 22.80
CA ALA A 93 -10.02 -5.78 22.38
C ALA A 93 -9.78 -7.26 22.10
N ASP A 94 -10.72 -8.09 22.51
CA ASP A 94 -10.65 -9.55 22.33
C ASP A 94 -11.80 -10.06 21.48
N ILE A 95 -11.68 -11.27 20.97
CA ILE A 95 -12.72 -11.90 20.16
C ILE A 95 -13.80 -12.52 21.05
N PRO A 96 -15.08 -12.53 20.62
CA PRO A 96 -16.10 -13.32 21.30
C PRO A 96 -15.71 -14.81 21.37
N ALA A 97 -16.13 -15.50 22.42
CA ALA A 97 -15.90 -16.94 22.55
C ALA A 97 -16.43 -17.69 21.32
N ASP A 98 -15.68 -18.70 20.87
CA ASP A 98 -15.97 -19.53 19.70
C ASP A 98 -16.09 -18.78 18.36
N ALA A 99 -15.64 -17.53 18.29
CA ALA A 99 -15.59 -16.75 17.05
C ALA A 99 -14.22 -16.87 16.37
N LEU A 100 -14.21 -16.79 15.03
CA LEU A 100 -12.98 -16.62 14.26
C LEU A 100 -12.60 -15.14 14.22
N GLY A 101 -11.43 -14.79 14.73
CA GLY A 101 -10.86 -13.44 14.66
C GLY A 101 -9.47 -13.36 15.29
N ALA A 102 -8.99 -12.15 15.57
CA ALA A 102 -7.74 -11.89 16.27
C ALA A 102 -7.89 -10.72 17.26
N PRO A 103 -7.27 -10.79 18.44
CA PRO A 103 -7.28 -9.70 19.41
C PRO A 103 -6.52 -8.47 18.89
N VAL A 104 -6.97 -7.29 19.29
CA VAL A 104 -6.31 -6.01 18.98
C VAL A 104 -5.47 -5.59 20.17
N HIS A 105 -4.21 -5.25 19.91
CA HIS A 105 -3.24 -4.87 20.94
C HIS A 105 -2.82 -3.40 20.79
N ALA A 106 -2.39 -2.78 21.89
CA ALA A 106 -1.87 -1.42 21.89
C ALA A 106 -0.58 -1.32 21.09
N SER A 107 -0.54 -0.42 20.11
CA SER A 107 0.66 -0.16 19.31
C SER A 107 1.65 0.79 19.97
N ILE A 108 1.20 1.54 20.99
CA ILE A 108 2.00 2.48 21.78
C ILE A 108 1.63 2.39 23.26
N ASP A 109 2.56 2.79 24.12
CA ASP A 109 2.23 3.14 25.50
C ASP A 109 1.42 4.44 25.53
N GLY A 110 0.43 4.53 26.42
CA GLY A 110 -0.35 5.74 26.56
C GLY A 110 -1.69 5.54 27.25
N LEU A 111 -2.67 6.32 26.84
CA LEU A 111 -4.00 6.37 27.42
C LEU A 111 -5.08 6.17 26.36
N VAL A 112 -6.11 5.42 26.71
CA VAL A 112 -7.30 5.23 25.87
C VAL A 112 -8.10 6.53 25.86
N SER A 113 -8.03 7.28 24.76
CA SER A 113 -8.74 8.55 24.63
C SER A 113 -10.20 8.38 24.24
N ALA A 114 -10.51 7.39 23.39
CA ALA A 114 -11.86 7.15 22.92
C ALA A 114 -12.04 5.69 22.49
N ILE A 115 -13.25 5.18 22.68
CA ILE A 115 -13.70 3.88 22.16
C ILE A 115 -14.98 4.14 21.38
N THR A 116 -15.02 3.65 20.15
CA THR A 116 -16.19 3.69 19.26
C THR A 116 -16.56 2.28 18.85
N GLU A 117 -17.70 2.11 18.18
CA GLU A 117 -18.10 0.80 17.61
C GLU A 117 -17.08 0.24 16.61
N GLN A 118 -16.23 1.09 16.02
CA GLN A 118 -15.35 0.73 14.91
C GLN A 118 -13.86 0.71 15.30
N ALA A 119 -13.47 1.46 16.34
CA ALA A 119 -12.06 1.67 16.65
C ALA A 119 -11.81 2.13 18.09
N ILE A 120 -10.58 1.91 18.56
CA ILE A 120 -10.02 2.43 19.81
C ILE A 120 -8.95 3.47 19.47
N THR A 121 -8.98 4.62 20.12
CA THR A 121 -7.97 5.68 19.95
C THR A 121 -7.10 5.80 21.19
N LEU A 122 -5.79 5.74 21.00
CA LEU A 122 -4.79 5.92 22.04
C LEU A 122 -4.04 7.23 21.82
N VAL A 123 -3.73 7.93 22.91
CA VAL A 123 -2.85 9.10 22.92
C VAL A 123 -1.62 8.75 23.75
N ARG A 124 -0.44 9.04 23.22
CA ARG A 124 0.85 8.81 23.90
C ARG A 124 0.88 9.63 25.19
N GLY A 125 1.33 9.02 26.30
CA GLY A 125 1.43 9.67 27.61
C GLY A 125 2.31 8.92 28.58
#